data_AF-A0A9D0ZNW8-F1
#
_entry.id   AF-A0A9D0ZNW8-F1
#
_cell.length_a   1.000
_cell.length_b   1.000
_cell.length_c   1.000
_cell.angle_alpha   90.00
_cell.angle_beta   90.00
_cell.angle_gamma   90.00
#
_symmetry.space_group_name_H-M   'P 1'
#
loop_
_entity.id
_entity.type
_entity.pdbx_description
1 polymer ?
#
loop_
_entity_poly.entity_id
_entity_poly.type
_entity_poly.pdbx_seq_one_letter_code
_entity_poly.pdbx_strand_id
1 'polypeptide(L)'
;MQITLYTNRCPCCEVLEAALKAASLDFEAVTDTGQMLSMGMTHLPMLSVDGTMIETNAMGGKQSATPYAFHMLPPNAVFAAAEVARQGAEKYSETMLDRNYKRIPAEEHVNHAVQHLFAYLAGDESDDHLSHAILRAMFAYEVDHERERTNGYA
;
A
#
# COMPACT_ATOMS: atom_id res chain seq x y z
N MET A 1 16.27 -14.60 13.78
CA MET A 1 16.65 -14.10 12.45
C MET A 1 16.80 -15.29 11.53
N GLN A 2 15.76 -15.57 10.76
CA GLN A 2 15.76 -16.59 9.72
C GLN A 2 16.03 -15.89 8.38
N ILE A 3 17.17 -16.20 7.75
CA ILE A 3 17.52 -15.69 6.43
C ILE A 3 17.21 -16.78 5.42
N THR A 4 16.42 -16.45 4.40
CA THR A 4 16.16 -17.35 3.26
C THR A 4 16.74 -16.73 1.99
N LEU A 5 17.60 -17.47 1.31
CA LEU A 5 18.12 -17.13 0.00
C LEU A 5 17.35 -17.91 -1.08
N TYR A 6 16.71 -17.21 -1.99
CA TYR A 6 16.12 -17.77 -3.19
C TYR A 6 17.16 -17.73 -4.31
N THR A 7 17.57 -18.90 -4.80
CA THR A 7 18.70 -19.06 -5.72
C THR A 7 18.44 -20.15 -6.75
N ASN A 8 18.72 -19.87 -8.02
CA ASN A 8 18.80 -20.88 -9.07
C ASN A 8 20.26 -21.21 -9.43
N ARG A 9 21.21 -20.81 -8.56
CA ARG A 9 22.66 -20.94 -8.73
C ARG A 9 23.21 -20.24 -9.99
N CYS A 10 22.59 -19.14 -10.43
CA CYS A 10 23.21 -18.29 -11.43
C CYS A 10 24.44 -17.55 -10.85
N PRO A 11 25.32 -16.97 -11.68
CA PRO A 11 26.52 -16.27 -11.20
C PRO A 11 26.23 -15.18 -10.17
N CYS A 12 25.11 -14.45 -10.30
CA CYS A 12 24.72 -13.44 -9.31
C CYS A 12 24.31 -14.06 -7.96
N CYS A 13 23.67 -15.23 -7.98
CA CYS A 13 23.34 -15.95 -6.76
C CYS A 13 24.61 -16.42 -6.04
N GLU A 14 25.60 -16.93 -6.76
CA GLU A 14 26.86 -17.39 -6.17
C GLU A 14 27.62 -16.25 -5.49
N VAL A 15 27.62 -15.06 -6.10
CA VAL A 15 28.21 -13.85 -5.50
C VAL A 15 27.52 -13.51 -4.17
N LEU A 16 26.18 -13.57 -4.13
CA LEU A 16 25.43 -13.28 -2.91
C LEU A 16 25.63 -14.36 -1.84
N GLU A 17 25.65 -15.64 -2.21
CA GLU A 17 25.98 -16.74 -1.30
C GLU A 17 27.35 -16.58 -0.68
N ALA A 18 28.35 -16.22 -1.48
CA ALA A 18 29.70 -15.96 -0.99
C ALA A 18 29.72 -14.77 -0.01
N ALA A 19 28.96 -13.70 -0.30
CA ALA A 19 28.84 -12.55 0.60
C ALA A 19 28.18 -12.92 1.93
N LEU A 20 27.13 -13.75 1.93
CA LEU A 20 26.47 -14.23 3.15
C LEU A 20 27.42 -15.09 4.00
N LYS A 21 28.15 -16.01 3.35
CA LYS A 21 29.18 -16.85 4.00
C LYS A 21 30.33 -16.02 4.57
N ALA A 22 30.81 -15.02 3.83
CA ALA A 22 31.87 -14.11 4.30
C ALA A 22 31.44 -13.26 5.49
N ALA A 23 30.14 -12.96 5.60
CA ALA A 23 29.54 -12.28 6.75
C ALA A 23 29.20 -13.24 7.92
N SER A 24 29.52 -14.52 7.82
CA SER A 24 29.18 -15.56 8.81
C SER A 24 27.69 -15.61 9.14
N LEU A 25 26.83 -15.40 8.13
CA LEU A 25 25.38 -15.47 8.26
C LEU A 25 24.87 -16.87 7.90
N ASP A 26 24.11 -17.48 8.80
CA ASP A 26 23.37 -18.71 8.51
C ASP A 26 22.14 -18.38 7.64
N PHE A 27 21.93 -19.15 6.58
CA PHE A 27 20.79 -18.99 5.68
C PHE A 27 20.29 -20.32 5.13
N GLU A 28 18.99 -20.38 4.84
CA GLU A 28 18.35 -21.47 4.12
C GLU A 28 18.31 -21.14 2.62
N ALA A 29 18.79 -22.06 1.76
CA ALA A 29 18.75 -21.88 0.32
C ALA A 29 17.53 -22.58 -0.29
N VAL A 30 16.56 -21.78 -0.75
CA VAL A 30 15.44 -22.27 -1.55
C VAL A 30 15.86 -22.27 -3.02
N THR A 31 15.78 -23.43 -3.66
CA THR A 31 16.19 -23.64 -5.06
C THR A 31 15.04 -24.02 -5.99
N ASP A 32 13.83 -24.21 -5.44
CA ASP A 32 12.64 -24.54 -6.21
C ASP A 32 12.15 -23.33 -7.00
N THR A 33 12.44 -23.32 -8.30
CA THR A 33 12.00 -22.26 -9.21
C THR A 33 10.47 -22.20 -9.40
N GLY A 34 9.76 -23.33 -9.26
CA GLY A 34 8.30 -23.35 -9.30
C GLY A 34 7.70 -22.61 -8.11
N GLN A 35 8.25 -22.84 -6.92
CA GLN A 35 7.90 -22.08 -5.71
C GLN A 35 8.17 -20.58 -5.92
N MET A 36 9.34 -20.20 -6.42
CA MET A 36 9.70 -18.78 -6.65
C MET A 36 8.72 -18.08 -7.62
N LEU A 37 8.36 -18.74 -8.72
CA LEU A 37 7.38 -18.22 -9.68
C LEU A 37 6.00 -18.07 -9.05
N SER A 38 5.56 -19.03 -8.23
CA SER A 38 4.28 -18.95 -7.51
C SER A 38 4.23 -17.80 -6.48
N MET A 39 5.40 -17.40 -5.97
CA MET A 39 5.56 -16.25 -5.07
C MET A 39 5.67 -14.90 -5.83
N GLY A 40 5.58 -14.91 -7.16
CA GLY A 40 5.66 -13.71 -8.00
C GLY A 40 7.07 -13.15 -8.19
N MET A 41 8.11 -13.94 -7.92
CA MET A 41 9.50 -13.51 -8.08
C MET A 41 9.85 -13.33 -9.57
N THR A 42 10.38 -12.16 -9.93
CA THR A 42 10.71 -11.81 -11.32
C THR A 42 12.20 -11.84 -11.63
N HIS A 43 13.05 -11.94 -10.60
CA HIS A 43 14.50 -11.95 -10.72
C HIS A 43 15.14 -12.71 -9.54
N LEU A 44 16.41 -13.10 -9.70
CA LEU A 44 17.22 -13.77 -8.69
C LEU A 44 18.64 -13.19 -8.70
N PRO A 45 19.39 -13.28 -7.58
CA PRO A 45 18.96 -13.83 -6.29
C PRO A 45 18.00 -12.90 -5.54
N MET A 46 17.15 -13.47 -4.68
CA MET A 46 16.36 -12.70 -3.71
C MET A 46 16.62 -13.18 -2.29
N LEU A 47 16.49 -12.28 -1.32
CA LEU A 47 16.66 -12.56 0.11
C LEU A 47 15.36 -12.25 0.84
N SER A 48 14.99 -13.09 1.80
CA SER A 48 14.06 -12.72 2.86
C SER A 48 14.71 -12.81 4.23
N VAL A 49 14.33 -11.90 5.12
CA VAL A 49 14.69 -11.93 6.54
C VAL A 49 13.41 -11.95 7.35
N ASP A 50 13.23 -13.01 8.15
CA ASP A 50 12.02 -13.24 8.96
C ASP A 50 10.73 -13.10 8.12
N GLY A 51 10.76 -13.62 6.88
CA GLY A 51 9.63 -13.59 5.94
C GLY A 51 9.48 -12.29 5.12
N THR A 52 10.27 -11.24 5.40
CA THR A 52 10.21 -9.98 4.65
C THR A 52 11.23 -9.97 3.51
N MET A 53 10.78 -9.74 2.28
CA MET A 53 11.67 -9.64 1.11
C MET A 53 12.54 -8.38 1.18
N ILE A 54 13.82 -8.54 0.87
CA ILE A 54 14.83 -7.47 0.85
C ILE A 54 15.24 -7.18 -0.60
N GLU A 55 15.28 -5.90 -0.95
CA GLU A 55 15.82 -5.41 -2.20
C GLU A 55 17.18 -4.75 -1.96
N THR A 56 18.09 -4.92 -2.91
CA THR A 56 19.38 -4.23 -2.94
C THR A 56 19.44 -3.32 -4.15
N ASN A 57 19.62 -2.02 -3.94
CA ASN A 57 19.73 -1.08 -5.04
C ASN A 57 21.10 -1.16 -5.74
N ALA A 58 21.26 -0.49 -6.88
CA ALA A 58 22.50 -0.50 -7.67
C ALA A 58 23.75 0.00 -6.91
N MET A 59 23.57 0.75 -5.82
CA MET A 59 24.66 1.24 -4.96
C MET A 59 24.94 0.31 -3.76
N GLY A 60 24.28 -0.85 -3.67
CA GLY A 60 24.45 -1.80 -2.58
C GLY A 60 23.65 -1.50 -1.31
N GLY A 61 22.77 -0.49 -1.34
CA GLY A 61 21.86 -0.19 -0.23
C GLY A 61 20.76 -1.25 -0.12
N LYS A 62 20.53 -1.78 1.08
CA LYS A 62 19.53 -2.81 1.37
C LYS A 62 18.32 -2.20 2.07
N GLN A 63 17.12 -2.56 1.63
CA GLN A 63 15.87 -2.14 2.25
C GLN A 63 14.77 -3.18 2.01
N SER A 64 13.71 -3.14 2.81
CA SER A 64 12.53 -3.97 2.57
C SER A 64 11.91 -3.63 1.21
N ALA A 65 11.48 -4.64 0.47
CA ALA A 65 10.72 -4.46 -0.75
C ALA A 65 9.40 -3.72 -0.41
N THR A 66 9.10 -2.62 -1.11
CA THR A 66 7.84 -1.91 -0.94
C THR A 66 6.90 -2.31 -2.06
N PRO A 67 5.78 -3.01 -1.80
CA PRO A 67 4.83 -3.37 -2.85
C PRO A 67 4.06 -2.16 -3.40
N TYR A 68 4.20 -0.97 -2.78
CA TYR A 68 3.45 0.24 -3.11
C TYR A 68 4.38 1.40 -3.46
N ALA A 69 4.09 2.10 -4.56
CA ALA A 69 4.85 3.26 -5.03
C ALA A 69 4.23 4.59 -4.57
N PHE A 70 4.23 4.86 -3.26
CA PHE A 70 3.62 6.08 -2.69
C PHE A 70 4.16 7.39 -3.30
N HIS A 71 5.43 7.42 -3.69
CA HIS A 71 6.07 8.57 -4.33
C HIS A 71 5.50 8.91 -5.72
N MET A 72 4.73 8.00 -6.32
CA MET A 72 4.02 8.23 -7.59
C MET A 72 2.60 8.76 -7.39
N LEU A 73 2.11 8.86 -6.15
CA LEU A 73 0.81 9.48 -5.87
C LEU A 73 0.89 11.00 -6.07
N PRO A 74 -0.18 11.65 -6.56
CA PRO A 74 -0.25 13.11 -6.68
C PRO A 74 -0.27 13.77 -5.28
N PRO A 75 0.84 14.34 -4.78
CA PRO A 75 0.96 14.68 -3.36
C PRO A 75 -0.02 15.79 -2.94
N ASN A 76 -0.25 16.80 -3.80
CA ASN A 76 -1.17 17.90 -3.51
C ASN A 76 -2.62 17.43 -3.33
N ALA A 77 -3.05 16.46 -4.13
CA ALA A 77 -4.38 15.88 -4.03
C ALA A 77 -4.55 15.10 -2.72
N VAL A 78 -3.52 14.36 -2.30
CA VAL A 78 -3.51 13.64 -1.02
C VAL A 78 -3.54 14.60 0.17
N PHE A 79 -2.75 15.68 0.13
CA PHE A 79 -2.78 16.70 1.18
C PHE A 79 -4.11 17.44 1.27
N ALA A 80 -4.73 17.78 0.12
CA ALA A 80 -6.04 18.41 0.11
C ALA A 80 -7.11 17.51 0.74
N ALA A 81 -7.14 16.22 0.39
CA ALA A 81 -8.05 15.27 1.04
C ALA A 81 -7.79 15.13 2.55
N ALA A 82 -6.53 15.13 2.98
CA ALA A 82 -6.16 15.09 4.39
C ALA A 82 -6.61 16.35 5.16
N GLU A 83 -6.57 17.52 4.53
CA GLU A 83 -7.08 18.76 5.12
C GLU A 83 -8.60 18.70 5.33
N VAL A 84 -9.37 18.26 4.32
CA VAL A 84 -10.82 18.05 4.45
C VAL A 84 -11.12 17.04 5.56
N ALA A 85 -10.32 15.98 5.67
CA ALA A 85 -10.48 14.98 6.73
C ALA A 85 -10.27 15.58 8.13
N ARG A 86 -9.29 16.47 8.30
CA ARG A 86 -9.05 17.20 9.55
C ARG A 86 -10.25 18.09 9.91
N GLN A 87 -10.78 18.84 8.94
CA GLN A 87 -11.94 19.71 9.15
C GLN A 87 -13.18 18.88 9.58
N GLY A 88 -13.41 17.74 8.94
CA GLY A 88 -14.46 16.80 9.33
C GLY A 88 -14.26 16.27 10.75
N ALA A 89 -13.04 15.84 11.08
CA ALA A 89 -12.70 15.34 12.40
C ALA A 89 -12.93 16.39 13.50
N GLU A 90 -12.56 17.65 13.27
CA GLU A 90 -12.81 18.74 14.22
C GLU A 90 -14.30 19.03 14.38
N LYS A 91 -15.04 19.10 13.27
CA LYS A 91 -16.49 19.35 13.26
C LYS A 91 -17.26 18.31 14.08
N TYR A 92 -16.85 17.05 14.01
CA TYR A 92 -17.51 15.94 14.71
C TYR A 92 -16.77 15.48 15.97
N SER A 93 -15.71 16.19 16.40
CA SER A 93 -14.87 15.83 17.56
C SER A 93 -14.37 14.37 17.51
N GLU A 94 -13.95 13.92 16.33
CA GLU A 94 -13.45 12.57 16.08
C GLU A 94 -12.10 12.33 16.76
N THR A 95 -11.83 11.05 17.06
CA THR A 95 -10.51 10.59 17.48
C THR A 95 -10.00 9.54 16.49
N MET A 96 -8.72 9.16 16.57
CA MET A 96 -8.20 8.08 15.73
C MET A 96 -8.95 6.74 15.93
N LEU A 97 -9.55 6.52 17.11
CA LEU A 97 -10.31 5.31 17.44
C LEU A 97 -11.80 5.43 17.14
N ASP A 98 -12.34 6.64 17.07
CA ASP A 98 -13.75 6.91 16.82
C ASP A 98 -13.89 7.90 15.66
N ARG A 99 -14.07 7.34 14.46
CA ARG A 99 -14.14 8.07 13.20
C ARG A 99 -15.56 8.05 12.66
N ASN A 100 -16.17 9.21 12.49
CA ASN A 100 -17.58 9.32 12.07
C ASN A 100 -17.83 8.68 10.69
N TYR A 101 -16.88 8.81 9.76
CA TYR A 101 -17.03 8.26 8.40
C TYR A 101 -17.24 6.74 8.37
N LYS A 102 -16.77 6.00 9.39
CA LYS A 102 -16.96 4.55 9.51
C LYS A 102 -18.42 4.15 9.74
N ARG A 103 -19.25 5.09 10.23
CA ARG A 103 -20.69 4.90 10.48
C ARG A 103 -21.54 5.16 9.24
N ILE A 104 -20.94 5.68 8.17
CA ILE A 104 -21.60 6.00 6.90
C ILE A 104 -21.32 4.87 5.90
N PRO A 105 -22.33 4.30 5.24
CA PRO A 105 -22.13 3.22 4.27
C PRO A 105 -21.38 3.70 3.02
N ALA A 106 -20.72 2.76 2.32
CA ALA A 106 -19.87 3.08 1.17
C ALA A 106 -20.67 3.77 0.04
N GLU A 107 -21.91 3.37 -0.19
CA GLU A 107 -22.80 3.93 -1.20
C GLU A 107 -23.13 5.40 -0.95
N GLU A 108 -23.27 5.79 0.33
CA GLU A 108 -23.50 7.19 0.70
C GLU A 108 -22.25 8.05 0.49
N HIS A 109 -21.07 7.48 0.73
CA HIS A 109 -19.80 8.13 0.38
C HIS A 109 -19.67 8.30 -1.13
N VAL A 110 -19.97 7.27 -1.92
CA VAL A 110 -19.96 7.34 -3.39
C VAL A 110 -20.94 8.41 -3.88
N ASN A 111 -22.17 8.45 -3.36
CA ASN A 111 -23.16 9.45 -3.74
C ASN A 111 -22.67 10.89 -3.45
N HIS A 112 -22.04 11.13 -2.29
CA HIS A 112 -21.46 12.44 -1.98
C HIS A 112 -20.26 12.78 -2.88
N ALA A 113 -19.43 11.80 -3.24
CA ALA A 113 -18.35 12.02 -4.20
C ALA A 113 -18.92 12.48 -5.56
N VAL A 114 -19.95 11.82 -6.06
CA VAL A 114 -20.64 12.21 -7.31
C VAL A 114 -21.25 13.60 -7.22
N GLN A 115 -21.87 13.95 -6.09
CA GLN A 115 -22.41 15.29 -5.86
C GLN A 115 -21.33 16.37 -6.01
N HIS A 116 -20.16 16.18 -5.37
CA HIS A 116 -19.05 17.12 -5.49
C HIS A 116 -18.49 17.18 -6.92
N LEU A 117 -18.41 16.05 -7.63
CA LEU A 117 -18.00 16.04 -9.04
C LEU A 117 -18.98 16.82 -9.93
N PHE A 118 -20.28 16.71 -9.71
CA PHE A 118 -21.27 17.52 -10.44
C PHE A 118 -21.19 19.01 -10.11
N ALA A 119 -20.96 19.36 -8.84
CA ALA A 119 -20.76 20.76 -8.44
C ALA A 119 -19.51 21.35 -9.13
N TYR A 120 -18.40 20.61 -9.16
CA TYR A 120 -17.19 20.99 -9.89
C TYR A 120 -17.46 21.19 -11.39
N LEU A 121 -18.16 20.24 -12.03
CA LEU A 121 -18.51 20.34 -13.46
C LEU A 121 -19.46 21.51 -13.77
N ALA A 122 -20.28 21.91 -12.80
CA ALA A 122 -21.13 23.09 -12.90
C ALA A 122 -20.36 24.41 -12.70
N GLY A 123 -19.07 24.37 -12.37
CA GLY A 123 -18.24 25.54 -12.10
C GLY A 123 -18.52 26.17 -10.72
N ASP A 124 -19.01 25.38 -9.76
CA ASP A 124 -19.17 25.85 -8.38
C ASP A 124 -17.79 26.00 -7.72
N GLU A 125 -17.53 27.19 -7.20
CA GLU A 125 -16.29 27.59 -6.52
C GLU A 125 -16.51 27.85 -5.02
N SER A 126 -17.69 27.51 -4.49
CA SER A 126 -18.04 27.75 -3.08
C SER A 126 -17.31 26.84 -2.10
N ASP A 127 -16.73 25.74 -2.60
CA ASP A 127 -15.95 24.76 -1.83
C ASP A 127 -14.88 24.11 -2.71
N ASP A 128 -13.90 23.45 -2.11
CA ASP A 128 -12.95 22.61 -2.86
C ASP A 128 -13.57 21.24 -3.16
N HIS A 129 -14.42 21.22 -4.18
CA HIS A 129 -15.19 20.03 -4.53
C HIS A 129 -14.32 18.82 -4.89
N LEU A 130 -13.17 19.02 -5.53
CA LEU A 130 -12.32 17.89 -5.93
C LEU A 130 -11.69 17.21 -4.71
N SER A 131 -11.21 17.96 -3.71
CA SER A 131 -10.64 17.36 -2.50
C SER A 131 -11.69 16.61 -1.67
N HIS A 132 -12.91 17.15 -1.58
CA HIS A 132 -14.03 16.47 -0.96
C HIS A 132 -14.42 15.18 -1.69
N ALA A 133 -14.48 15.21 -3.03
CA ALA A 133 -14.76 14.02 -3.83
C ALA A 133 -13.69 12.93 -3.64
N ILE A 134 -12.40 13.31 -3.62
CA ILE A 134 -11.28 12.38 -3.36
C ILE A 134 -11.43 11.74 -1.99
N LEU A 135 -11.65 12.53 -0.94
CA LEU A 135 -11.78 12.01 0.41
C LEU A 135 -12.98 11.05 0.54
N ARG A 136 -14.11 11.39 -0.09
CA ARG A 136 -15.30 10.53 -0.11
C ARG A 136 -15.02 9.20 -0.81
N ALA A 137 -14.29 9.21 -1.92
CA ALA A 137 -13.89 7.97 -2.59
C ALA A 137 -12.95 7.11 -1.71
N MET A 138 -12.00 7.73 -0.99
CA MET A 138 -11.14 7.03 -0.03
C MET A 138 -11.95 6.38 1.10
N PHE A 139 -12.90 7.11 1.70
CA PHE A 139 -13.77 6.58 2.73
C PHE A 139 -14.68 5.46 2.24
N ALA A 140 -15.19 5.55 1.01
CA ALA A 140 -15.96 4.48 0.40
C ALA A 140 -15.15 3.18 0.30
N TYR A 141 -13.93 3.26 -0.26
CA TYR A 141 -13.03 2.11 -0.38
C TYR A 141 -12.74 1.49 0.99
N GLU A 142 -12.35 2.31 1.96
CA GLU A 142 -12.01 1.86 3.31
C GLU A 142 -13.18 1.15 3.99
N VAL A 143 -14.37 1.77 4.00
CA VAL A 143 -15.57 1.18 4.65
C VAL A 143 -16.00 -0.11 3.95
N ASP A 144 -15.88 -0.18 2.63
CA ASP A 144 -16.18 -1.39 1.86
C ASP A 144 -15.19 -2.54 2.14
N HIS A 145 -13.89 -2.24 2.27
CA HIS A 145 -12.84 -3.25 2.43
C HIS A 145 -12.63 -3.71 3.89
N GLU A 146 -12.98 -2.89 4.88
CA GLU A 146 -12.90 -3.27 6.30
C GLU A 146 -14.11 -4.05 6.79
N ARG A 147 -15.28 -3.87 6.16
CA ARG A 147 -16.38 -4.81 6.36
C ARG A 147 -15.88 -6.14 5.81
N GLU A 148 -15.60 -7.11 6.68
CA GLU A 148 -15.46 -8.51 6.26
C GLU A 148 -16.56 -8.76 5.22
N ARG A 149 -16.23 -9.34 4.05
CA ARG A 149 -17.20 -9.75 3.01
C ARG A 149 -18.15 -10.83 3.55
N THR A 150 -18.85 -10.52 4.63
CA THR A 150 -19.96 -11.26 5.20
C THR A 150 -21.15 -10.89 4.33
N ASN A 151 -21.30 -11.73 3.31
CA ASN A 151 -22.39 -11.79 2.35
C ASN A 151 -22.24 -10.84 1.17
N GLY A 152 -21.83 -11.41 0.04
CA GLY A 152 -22.23 -10.88 -1.25
C GLY A 152 -23.75 -10.77 -1.30
N TYR A 153 -24.22 -9.60 -1.72
CA TYR A 153 -25.58 -9.21 -2.05
C TYR A 153 -26.59 -9.12 -0.89
N ALA A 154 -27.14 -7.92 -0.73
CA ALA A 154 -28.58 -7.70 -0.60
C ALA A 154 -28.96 -6.43 -1.37
#